data_AF-A0A3D0EHV9-F1
#
_entry.id   AF-A0A3D0EHV9-F1
#
_cell.length_a   1.000
_cell.length_b   1.000
_cell.length_c   1.000
_cell.angle_alpha   90.00
_cell.angle_beta   90.00
_cell.angle_gamma   90.00
#
_symmetry.space_group_name_H-M   'P 1'
#
loop_
_entity.id
_entity.type
_entity.pdbx_description
1 polymer ?
#
loop_
_entity_poly.entity_id
_entity_poly.type
_entity_poly.pdbx_seq_one_letter_code
_entity_poly.pdbx_strand_id
1 'polypeptide(L)'
;MSDKKKSEGTVLGLKIVMIIAVAIFVIWVLWNFVVSMLPTIGGSFGAGFPSSSGGRAIRDVEIDVEPQVVYRIDDHRFFTLEKYLDCSYGGFVYYNDTNKKIKIYAGPEGEDKRPQNEFTISKPNGVMDFHSKFIYAASDNIIAYPGSNVSYKYGFLNYFIVLKNITNPSKNSGFVVLGSSSDTITITDNAIYIQNESTPKNYEKHSIPKKSDDYEWIDSSEIHFNRASLDDHFHCDNNIKPQRVKYISN
;
A
#
# COMPACT_ATOMS: atom_id res chain seq x y z
N MET A 1 16.99 -31.80 -88.93
CA MET A 1 15.63 -31.48 -88.42
C MET A 1 15.49 -32.10 -87.02
N SER A 2 16.23 -31.56 -86.06
CA SER A 2 16.29 -32.03 -84.67
C SER A 2 16.57 -30.79 -83.85
N ASP A 3 15.58 -30.31 -83.08
CA ASP A 3 15.74 -29.36 -81.96
C ASP A 3 14.39 -28.85 -81.41
N LYS A 4 13.26 -29.11 -82.07
CA LYS A 4 11.97 -28.58 -81.61
C LYS A 4 11.30 -29.33 -80.44
N LYS A 5 11.75 -30.54 -80.08
CA LYS A 5 11.11 -31.35 -79.01
C LYS A 5 11.73 -31.19 -77.61
N LYS A 6 12.92 -30.61 -77.48
CA LYS A 6 13.59 -30.46 -76.18
C LYS A 6 13.18 -29.18 -75.42
N SER A 7 12.56 -28.22 -76.12
CA SER A 7 12.17 -26.90 -75.59
C SER A 7 10.81 -26.91 -74.87
N GLU A 8 9.81 -27.68 -75.33
CA GLU A 8 8.48 -27.70 -74.71
C GLU A 8 8.48 -28.35 -73.32
N GLY A 9 9.26 -29.41 -73.10
CA GLY A 9 9.33 -30.08 -71.79
C GLY A 9 9.95 -29.23 -70.69
N THR A 10 10.95 -28.41 -71.02
CA THR A 10 11.60 -27.47 -70.09
C THR A 10 10.70 -26.30 -69.73
N VAL A 11 9.93 -25.77 -70.69
CA VAL A 11 8.98 -24.67 -70.44
C VAL A 11 7.80 -25.13 -69.60
N LEU A 12 7.30 -26.36 -69.82
CA LEU A 12 6.23 -26.94 -68.99
C LEU A 12 6.71 -27.23 -67.56
N GLY A 13 7.91 -27.81 -67.41
CA GLY A 13 8.52 -28.06 -66.10
C GLY A 13 8.77 -26.78 -65.30
N LEU A 14 9.24 -25.71 -65.95
CA LEU A 14 9.48 -24.42 -65.30
C LEU A 14 8.17 -23.76 -64.82
N LYS A 15 7.08 -23.88 -65.58
CA LYS A 15 5.75 -23.38 -65.17
C LYS A 15 5.21 -24.12 -63.95
N ILE A 16 5.39 -25.44 -63.89
CA ILE A 16 4.95 -26.25 -62.74
C ILE A 16 5.74 -25.87 -61.48
N VAL A 17 7.07 -25.71 -61.59
CA VAL A 17 7.93 -25.28 -60.48
C VAL A 17 7.54 -23.88 -59.98
N MET A 18 7.23 -22.94 -60.88
CA MET A 18 6.76 -21.60 -60.52
C MET A 18 5.42 -21.64 -59.76
N ILE A 19 4.47 -22.48 -60.19
CA ILE A 19 3.17 -22.63 -59.51
C ILE A 19 3.38 -23.21 -58.09
N ILE A 20 4.25 -24.22 -57.95
CA ILE A 20 4.57 -24.81 -56.65
C ILE A 20 5.24 -23.77 -55.73
N ALA A 21 6.18 -22.97 -56.25
CA ALA A 21 6.85 -21.93 -55.48
C ALA A 21 5.87 -20.85 -54.98
N VAL A 22 4.93 -20.42 -55.84
CA VAL A 22 3.88 -19.47 -55.46
C VAL A 22 2.94 -20.07 -54.41
N ALA A 23 2.56 -21.33 -54.55
CA ALA A 23 1.71 -22.01 -53.57
C ALA A 23 2.39 -22.10 -52.19
N ILE A 24 3.68 -22.46 -52.13
CA ILE A 24 4.45 -22.51 -50.89
C ILE A 24 4.56 -21.11 -50.26
N PHE A 25 4.80 -20.07 -51.07
CA PHE A 25 4.88 -18.69 -50.59
C PHE A 25 3.54 -18.22 -50.00
N VAL A 26 2.41 -18.55 -50.65
CA VAL A 26 1.07 -18.22 -50.13
C VAL A 26 0.79 -18.96 -48.83
N ILE A 27 1.15 -20.24 -48.72
CA ILE A 27 0.99 -21.02 -47.48
C ILE A 27 1.86 -20.42 -46.36
N TRP A 28 3.09 -19.99 -46.65
CA TRP A 28 3.96 -19.35 -45.67
C TRP A 28 3.42 -17.99 -45.19
N VAL A 29 2.87 -17.16 -46.09
CA VAL A 29 2.21 -15.90 -45.73
C VAL A 29 0.97 -16.15 -44.88
N LEU A 30 0.14 -17.13 -45.24
CA LEU A 30 -1.03 -17.51 -44.46
C LEU A 30 -0.65 -18.06 -43.07
N TRP A 31 0.44 -18.83 -42.97
CA TRP A 31 0.95 -19.32 -41.69
C TRP A 31 1.41 -18.17 -40.77
N ASN A 32 2.11 -17.17 -41.31
CA ASN A 32 2.47 -15.97 -40.54
C ASN A 32 1.24 -15.18 -40.07
N PHE A 33 0.17 -15.15 -40.87
CA PHE A 33 -1.10 -14.50 -40.52
C PHE A 33 -1.89 -15.27 -39.44
N VAL A 34 -1.76 -16.60 -39.39
CA VAL A 34 -2.34 -17.41 -38.31
C VAL A 34 -1.52 -17.28 -37.03
N VAL A 35 -0.19 -17.19 -37.11
CA VAL A 35 0.67 -16.99 -35.92
C VAL A 35 0.49 -15.61 -35.30
N SER A 36 0.19 -14.57 -36.08
CA SER A 36 -0.17 -13.24 -35.53
C SER A 36 -1.57 -13.19 -34.89
N MET A 37 -2.42 -14.18 -35.17
CA MET A 37 -3.74 -14.37 -34.53
C MET A 37 -3.70 -15.36 -33.35
N LEU A 38 -2.60 -16.07 -33.15
CA LEU A 38 -2.38 -16.80 -31.91
C LEU A 38 -2.06 -15.75 -30.83
N PRO A 39 -2.83 -15.68 -29.73
CA PRO A 39 -2.43 -14.85 -28.60
C PRO A 39 -1.03 -15.32 -28.19
N THR A 40 -0.04 -14.44 -28.29
CA THR A 40 1.25 -14.66 -27.68
C THR A 40 0.99 -14.91 -26.20
N ILE A 41 1.11 -16.17 -25.78
CA ILE A 41 1.16 -16.56 -24.37
C ILE A 41 2.53 -16.12 -23.86
N GLY A 42 2.72 -14.80 -23.79
CA GLY A 42 3.73 -14.16 -22.98
C GLY A 42 3.18 -14.16 -21.57
N GLY A 43 3.67 -15.09 -20.75
CA GLY A 43 3.33 -15.16 -19.33
C GLY A 43 3.69 -13.86 -18.63
N SER A 44 2.68 -13.03 -18.37
CA SER A 44 2.70 -12.03 -17.31
C SER A 44 1.68 -12.47 -16.28
N PHE A 45 2.15 -13.11 -15.21
CA PHE A 45 1.38 -13.29 -13.99
C PHE A 45 1.33 -11.94 -13.24
N GLY A 46 0.69 -10.95 -13.86
CA GLY A 46 0.16 -9.81 -13.13
C GLY A 46 -1.25 -10.18 -12.72
N ALA A 47 -1.54 -10.21 -11.42
CA ALA A 47 -2.91 -10.24 -10.91
C ALA A 47 -3.61 -8.93 -11.32
N GLY A 48 -4.04 -8.85 -12.58
CA GLY A 48 -4.82 -7.77 -13.13
C GLY A 48 -6.25 -7.89 -12.62
N PHE A 49 -6.69 -6.88 -11.86
CA PHE A 49 -8.10 -6.63 -11.60
C PHE A 49 -8.87 -6.68 -12.93
N PRO A 50 -9.97 -7.45 -13.04
CA PRO A 50 -10.77 -7.45 -14.25
C PRO A 50 -11.57 -6.15 -14.32
N SER A 51 -11.00 -5.12 -14.95
CA SER A 51 -11.77 -4.01 -15.51
C SER A 51 -12.30 -4.45 -16.88
N SER A 52 -13.39 -5.22 -16.87
CA SER A 52 -14.26 -5.37 -18.03
C SER A 52 -15.69 -5.72 -17.59
N SER A 53 -16.65 -5.09 -18.26
CA SER A 53 -18.11 -5.09 -18.12
C SER A 53 -18.76 -6.48 -17.94
N GLY A 54 -18.60 -7.05 -16.74
CA GLY A 54 -19.21 -8.30 -16.27
C GLY A 54 -19.00 -8.39 -14.77
N GLY A 55 -19.63 -7.47 -14.03
CA GLY A 55 -19.31 -7.18 -12.62
C GLY A 55 -19.45 -8.40 -11.72
N ARG A 56 -18.32 -9.00 -11.33
CA ARG A 56 -18.27 -9.90 -10.19
C ARG A 56 -18.42 -9.03 -8.93
N ALA A 57 -19.38 -9.36 -8.07
CA ALA A 57 -19.54 -8.67 -6.80
C ALA A 57 -18.25 -8.81 -5.98
N ILE A 58 -17.76 -7.69 -5.44
CA ILE A 58 -16.64 -7.68 -4.49
C ILE A 58 -17.05 -8.49 -3.27
N ARG A 59 -16.28 -9.55 -2.98
CA ARG A 59 -16.57 -10.46 -1.87
C ARG A 59 -15.99 -9.96 -0.58
N ASP A 60 -16.73 -10.17 0.50
CA ASP A 60 -16.21 -9.98 1.85
C ASP A 60 -15.16 -11.06 2.17
N VAL A 61 -14.22 -10.71 3.03
CA VAL A 61 -13.06 -11.54 3.38
C VAL A 61 -12.96 -11.64 4.90
N GLU A 62 -12.95 -12.87 5.38
CA GLU A 62 -12.65 -13.22 6.76
C GLU A 62 -11.22 -13.74 6.84
N ILE A 63 -10.42 -13.11 7.70
CA ILE A 63 -9.01 -13.45 7.90
C ILE A 63 -8.82 -13.89 9.35
N ASP A 64 -8.39 -15.13 9.51
CA ASP A 64 -8.02 -15.73 10.79
C ASP A 64 -6.51 -15.65 10.96
N VAL A 65 -6.07 -14.73 11.82
CA VAL A 65 -4.67 -14.44 12.08
C VAL A 65 -4.51 -13.94 13.52
N GLU A 66 -3.41 -14.32 14.16
CA GLU A 66 -3.09 -13.86 15.51
C GLU A 66 -2.80 -12.35 15.51
N PRO A 67 -3.44 -11.56 16.40
CA PRO A 67 -3.11 -10.16 16.59
C PRO A 67 -1.66 -9.96 17.01
N GLN A 68 -0.99 -8.97 16.43
CA GLN A 68 0.39 -8.62 16.81
C GLN A 68 0.43 -7.26 17.48
N VAL A 69 1.28 -7.09 18.50
CA VAL A 69 1.63 -5.74 18.98
C VAL A 69 2.63 -5.13 18.01
N VAL A 70 2.24 -4.05 17.35
CA VAL A 70 3.02 -3.43 16.27
C VAL A 70 3.69 -2.12 16.67
N TYR A 71 3.34 -1.59 17.83
CA TYR A 71 3.99 -0.43 18.42
C TYR A 71 3.64 -0.33 19.89
N ARG A 72 4.64 -0.23 20.77
CA ARG A 72 4.46 -0.13 22.22
C ARG A 72 4.84 1.25 22.70
N ILE A 73 3.87 1.96 23.28
CA ILE A 73 4.10 3.25 23.93
C ILE A 73 4.71 3.01 25.31
N ASP A 74 4.07 2.15 26.10
CA ASP A 74 4.55 1.74 27.42
C ASP A 74 3.93 0.38 27.81
N ASP A 75 3.96 0.02 29.09
CA ASP A 75 3.47 -1.27 29.60
C ASP A 75 1.97 -1.50 29.33
N HIS A 76 1.16 -0.43 29.28
CA HIS A 76 -0.30 -0.53 29.23
C HIS A 76 -0.91 0.07 27.96
N ARG A 77 -0.17 0.91 27.22
CA ARG A 77 -0.58 1.56 25.96
C ARG A 77 0.22 1.00 24.78
N PHE A 78 -0.48 0.46 23.78
CA PHE A 78 0.14 -0.15 22.61
C PHE A 78 -0.82 -0.25 21.43
N PHE A 79 -0.28 -0.43 20.23
CA PHE A 79 -1.04 -0.68 19.01
C PHE A 79 -1.02 -2.16 18.64
N THR A 80 -2.16 -2.68 18.19
CA THR A 80 -2.27 -4.04 17.63
C THR A 80 -2.65 -4.01 16.16
N LEU A 81 -2.07 -4.89 15.35
CA LEU A 81 -2.51 -5.19 13.99
C LEU A 81 -3.34 -6.47 13.99
N GLU A 82 -4.55 -6.39 13.44
CA GLU A 82 -5.56 -7.45 13.48
C GLU A 82 -6.17 -7.70 12.10
N LYS A 83 -6.61 -8.94 11.83
CA LYS A 83 -7.27 -9.33 10.57
C LYS A 83 -6.47 -8.96 9.31
N TYR A 84 -5.15 -8.99 9.36
CA TYR A 84 -4.26 -8.59 8.28
C TYR A 84 -3.87 -9.77 7.39
N LEU A 85 -3.54 -9.52 6.12
CA LEU A 85 -3.04 -10.55 5.21
C LEU A 85 -1.54 -10.79 5.45
N ASP A 86 -0.80 -9.69 5.61
CA ASP A 86 0.60 -9.63 5.98
C ASP A 86 0.89 -8.28 6.66
N CYS A 87 2.15 -7.99 6.96
CA CYS A 87 2.54 -6.77 7.67
C CYS A 87 2.31 -5.48 6.86
N SER A 88 2.10 -5.58 5.55
CA SER A 88 1.96 -4.44 4.65
C SER A 88 0.51 -4.24 4.19
N TYR A 89 -0.26 -5.32 4.01
CA TYR A 89 -1.55 -5.29 3.33
C TYR A 89 -2.75 -5.67 4.22
N GLY A 90 -3.80 -4.86 4.09
CA GLY A 90 -5.07 -5.04 4.81
C GLY A 90 -4.94 -4.88 6.32
N GLY A 91 -5.94 -5.42 7.03
CA GLY A 91 -5.98 -5.42 8.48
C GLY A 91 -6.40 -4.09 9.09
N PHE A 92 -6.60 -4.14 10.40
CA PHE A 92 -6.99 -3.01 11.22
C PHE A 92 -5.98 -2.81 12.32
N VAL A 93 -5.49 -1.58 12.47
CA VAL A 93 -4.67 -1.21 13.61
C VAL A 93 -5.54 -0.61 14.71
N TYR A 94 -5.36 -1.05 15.94
CA TYR A 94 -6.08 -0.52 17.11
C TYR A 94 -5.10 0.01 18.13
N TYR A 95 -5.36 1.21 18.64
CA TYR A 95 -4.80 1.67 19.90
C TYR A 95 -5.48 0.94 21.06
N ASN A 96 -4.69 0.43 22.00
CA ASN A 96 -5.15 -0.24 23.20
C ASN A 96 -4.58 0.45 24.43
N ASP A 97 -5.42 0.67 25.43
CA ASP A 97 -5.03 1.11 26.77
C ASP A 97 -5.69 0.19 27.78
N THR A 98 -4.89 -0.68 28.40
CA THR A 98 -5.37 -1.71 29.33
C THR A 98 -5.83 -1.13 30.67
N ASN A 99 -5.24 -0.01 31.12
CA ASN A 99 -5.64 0.67 32.36
C ASN A 99 -7.01 1.31 32.20
N LYS A 100 -7.27 1.95 31.06
CA LYS A 100 -8.55 2.58 30.75
C LYS A 100 -9.58 1.64 30.11
N LYS A 101 -9.17 0.42 29.73
CA LYS A 101 -9.96 -0.57 28.99
C LYS A 101 -10.51 0.00 27.68
N ILE A 102 -9.68 0.75 26.97
CA ILE A 102 -10.03 1.40 25.71
C ILE A 102 -9.38 0.65 24.55
N LYS A 103 -10.16 0.40 23.50
CA LYS A 103 -9.68 -0.07 22.20
C LYS A 103 -10.26 0.84 21.11
N ILE A 104 -9.40 1.55 20.39
CA ILE A 104 -9.80 2.55 19.39
C ILE A 104 -9.15 2.24 18.05
N TYR A 105 -9.97 2.19 17.00
CA TYR A 105 -9.47 2.00 15.65
C TYR A 105 -8.61 3.20 15.19
N ALA A 106 -7.41 2.88 14.71
CA ALA A 106 -6.43 3.79 14.14
C ALA A 106 -6.66 3.93 12.62
N GLY A 107 -7.82 4.47 12.25
CA GLY A 107 -8.19 4.71 10.86
C GLY A 107 -9.44 5.57 10.75
N PRO A 108 -10.05 5.66 9.55
CA PRO A 108 -11.29 6.39 9.35
C PRO A 108 -12.42 5.79 10.19
N GLU A 109 -13.20 6.64 10.85
CA GLU A 109 -14.23 6.18 11.79
C GLU A 109 -15.28 5.29 11.10
N GLY A 110 -15.50 4.09 11.66
CA GLY A 110 -16.54 3.17 11.23
C GLY A 110 -16.15 2.19 10.11
N GLU A 111 -14.94 2.31 9.54
CA GLU A 111 -14.44 1.33 8.56
C GLU A 111 -14.21 -0.05 9.18
N ASP A 112 -13.80 -0.09 10.45
CA ASP A 112 -13.59 -1.31 11.23
C ASP A 112 -14.89 -2.08 11.56
N LYS A 113 -16.05 -1.43 11.42
CA LYS A 113 -17.37 -2.03 11.67
C LYS A 113 -17.86 -2.89 10.51
N ARG A 114 -17.25 -2.76 9.34
CA ARG A 114 -17.58 -3.56 8.15
C ARG A 114 -16.56 -4.68 7.99
N PRO A 115 -16.97 -5.84 7.44
CA PRO A 115 -15.99 -6.84 7.02
C PRO A 115 -15.06 -6.22 5.98
N GLN A 116 -13.79 -6.65 6.00
CA GLN A 116 -12.89 -6.36 4.90
C GLN A 116 -13.38 -7.10 3.66
N ASN A 117 -12.97 -6.63 2.49
CA ASN A 117 -13.31 -7.24 1.22
C ASN A 117 -12.08 -7.32 0.31
N GLU A 118 -12.23 -7.96 -0.86
CA GLU A 118 -11.14 -8.15 -1.83
C GLU A 118 -10.38 -6.87 -2.17
N PHE A 119 -11.04 -5.71 -2.12
CA PHE A 119 -10.41 -4.42 -2.36
C PHE A 119 -9.64 -3.92 -1.14
N THR A 120 -10.23 -3.91 0.05
CA THR A 120 -9.56 -3.37 1.25
C THR A 120 -8.33 -4.19 1.64
N ILE A 121 -8.37 -5.51 1.50
CA ILE A 121 -7.23 -6.38 1.83
C ILE A 121 -6.06 -6.22 0.85
N SER A 122 -6.32 -5.68 -0.34
CA SER A 122 -5.29 -5.45 -1.37
C SER A 122 -4.56 -4.11 -1.20
N LYS A 123 -5.04 -3.27 -0.27
CA LYS A 123 -4.46 -1.95 -0.01
C LYS A 123 -3.38 -2.02 1.07
N PRO A 124 -2.32 -1.22 0.96
CA PRO A 124 -1.40 -1.00 2.06
C PRO A 124 -2.15 -0.51 3.30
N ASN A 125 -1.76 -1.00 4.47
CA ASN A 125 -2.28 -0.53 5.73
C ASN A 125 -1.66 0.84 6.06
N GLY A 126 -2.48 1.89 6.11
CA GLY A 126 -1.95 3.26 6.23
C GLY A 126 -1.16 3.57 7.51
N VAL A 127 -1.31 2.77 8.57
CA VAL A 127 -0.48 2.90 9.78
C VAL A 127 0.84 2.14 9.60
N MET A 128 0.79 0.90 9.07
CA MET A 128 1.98 0.06 8.91
C MET A 128 2.89 0.50 7.75
N ASP A 129 2.34 1.20 6.78
CA ASP A 129 3.05 1.82 5.66
C ASP A 129 3.86 3.07 6.09
N PHE A 130 3.74 3.49 7.35
CA PHE A 130 4.47 4.63 7.88
C PHE A 130 5.87 4.24 8.34
N HIS A 131 6.89 4.74 7.64
CA HIS A 131 8.28 4.33 7.84
C HIS A 131 9.14 5.31 8.65
N SER A 132 8.65 6.53 8.91
CA SER A 132 9.40 7.51 9.70
C SER A 132 9.46 7.09 11.17
N LYS A 133 10.49 7.56 11.89
CA LYS A 133 10.60 7.34 13.33
C LYS A 133 9.46 8.07 14.04
N PHE A 134 8.70 7.36 14.86
CA PHE A 134 7.53 7.87 15.57
C PHE A 134 7.78 7.73 17.08
N ILE A 135 7.91 8.85 17.78
CA ILE A 135 8.16 8.91 19.22
C ILE A 135 6.90 9.41 19.95
N TYR A 136 6.39 8.59 20.86
CA TYR A 136 5.24 8.92 21.67
C TYR A 136 5.66 9.51 23.02
N ALA A 137 5.66 10.84 23.14
CA ALA A 137 5.98 11.57 24.37
C ALA A 137 4.75 12.20 25.05
N ALA A 138 3.54 11.89 24.58
CA ALA A 138 2.29 12.44 25.09
C ALA A 138 1.71 11.65 26.27
N SER A 139 0.89 12.33 27.07
CA SER A 139 0.12 11.74 28.16
C SER A 139 -0.96 10.78 27.63
N ASP A 140 -1.59 10.08 28.56
CA ASP A 140 -2.62 9.08 28.29
C ASP A 140 -3.93 9.70 27.73
N ASN A 141 -4.02 11.03 27.63
CA ASN A 141 -5.18 11.74 27.10
C ASN A 141 -5.11 11.96 25.59
N ILE A 142 -3.96 11.69 24.98
CA ILE A 142 -3.75 11.80 23.56
C ILE A 142 -3.63 10.39 22.98
N ILE A 143 -4.27 10.19 21.83
CA ILE A 143 -4.08 9.04 20.94
C ILE A 143 -3.57 9.61 19.61
N ALA A 144 -2.37 9.20 19.21
CA ALA A 144 -1.74 9.64 17.97
C ALA A 144 -1.32 8.46 17.13
N TYR A 145 -1.61 8.48 15.84
CA TYR A 145 -1.19 7.43 14.92
C TYR A 145 -0.98 8.00 13.51
N PRO A 146 -0.05 7.43 12.74
CA PRO A 146 0.12 7.80 11.35
C PRO A 146 -1.02 7.25 10.49
N GLY A 147 -1.23 7.88 9.35
CA GLY A 147 -2.08 7.39 8.29
C GLY A 147 -1.49 7.80 6.95
N SER A 148 -1.91 7.12 5.89
CA SER A 148 -1.53 7.45 4.53
C SER A 148 -2.75 7.60 3.64
N ASN A 149 -2.65 8.47 2.64
CA ASN A 149 -3.67 8.63 1.60
C ASN A 149 -3.00 8.74 0.24
N VAL A 150 -3.51 7.97 -0.72
CA VAL A 150 -3.03 8.00 -2.10
C VAL A 150 -3.78 9.09 -2.86
N SER A 151 -3.04 10.09 -3.32
CA SER A 151 -3.58 11.10 -4.23
C SER A 151 -3.54 10.57 -5.67
N TYR A 152 -4.61 9.88 -6.09
CA TYR A 152 -4.71 9.32 -7.44
C TYR A 152 -4.60 10.36 -8.56
N LYS A 153 -4.92 11.63 -8.29
CA LYS A 153 -4.81 12.73 -9.25
C LYS A 153 -3.36 13.12 -9.56
N TYR A 154 -2.47 13.00 -8.58
CA TYR A 154 -1.09 13.49 -8.67
C TYR A 154 -0.03 12.39 -8.54
N GLY A 155 -0.43 11.16 -8.18
CA GLY A 155 0.47 10.01 -8.08
C GLY A 155 1.37 10.01 -6.86
N PHE A 156 1.06 10.80 -5.81
CA PHE A 156 1.85 10.84 -4.58
C PHE A 156 1.08 10.25 -3.40
N LEU A 157 1.84 9.63 -2.49
CA LEU A 157 1.40 9.13 -1.20
C LEU A 157 1.63 10.22 -0.15
N ASN A 158 0.55 10.69 0.48
CA ASN A 158 0.64 11.66 1.56
C ASN A 158 0.52 10.94 2.90
N TYR A 159 1.50 11.16 3.77
CA TYR A 159 1.42 10.73 5.15
C TYR A 159 0.88 11.84 6.03
N PHE A 160 0.16 11.47 7.06
CA PHE A 160 -0.39 12.39 8.04
C PHE A 160 -0.42 11.75 9.41
N ILE A 161 -0.35 12.56 10.46
CA ILE A 161 -0.57 12.12 11.83
C ILE A 161 -1.96 12.54 12.25
N VAL A 162 -2.74 11.58 12.73
CA VAL A 162 -4.04 11.81 13.37
C VAL A 162 -3.83 11.93 14.86
N LEU A 163 -4.41 12.95 15.46
CA LEU A 163 -4.44 13.19 16.89
C LEU A 163 -5.88 13.20 17.39
N LYS A 164 -6.14 12.37 18.39
CA LYS A 164 -7.42 12.31 19.10
C LYS A 164 -7.17 12.62 20.57
N ASN A 165 -7.87 13.61 21.10
CA ASN A 165 -7.89 13.90 22.53
C ASN A 165 -9.08 13.20 23.17
N ILE A 166 -8.81 12.27 24.09
CA ILE A 166 -9.83 11.44 24.74
C ILE A 166 -10.77 12.31 25.58
N THR A 167 -10.23 13.30 26.28
CA THR A 167 -11.00 14.15 27.21
C THR A 167 -11.75 15.28 26.52
N ASN A 168 -11.24 15.75 25.38
CA ASN A 168 -11.81 16.88 24.66
C ASN A 168 -11.76 16.65 23.14
N PRO A 169 -12.78 15.98 22.56
CA PRO A 169 -12.84 15.69 21.13
C PRO A 169 -12.77 16.93 20.22
N SER A 170 -13.12 18.12 20.71
CA SER A 170 -12.99 19.38 19.94
C SER A 170 -11.53 19.73 19.61
N LYS A 171 -10.56 19.11 20.30
CA LYS A 171 -9.13 19.28 20.07
C LYS A 171 -8.54 18.24 19.11
N ASN A 172 -9.35 17.34 18.54
CA ASN A 172 -8.88 16.38 17.55
C ASN A 172 -8.33 17.13 16.32
N SER A 173 -7.22 16.65 15.78
CA SER A 173 -6.52 17.32 14.69
C SER A 173 -5.80 16.33 13.78
N GLY A 174 -5.58 16.72 12.53
CA GLY A 174 -4.77 15.99 11.57
C GLY A 174 -3.65 16.88 11.05
N PHE A 175 -2.43 16.36 11.01
CA PHE A 175 -1.25 17.06 10.52
C PHE A 175 -0.69 16.30 9.33
N VAL A 176 -0.60 16.95 8.17
CA VAL A 176 0.13 16.37 7.04
C VAL A 176 1.60 16.43 7.38
N VAL A 177 2.30 15.31 7.20
CA VAL A 177 3.73 15.22 7.45
C VAL A 177 4.40 14.77 6.16
N LEU A 178 5.58 15.32 5.89
CA LEU A 178 6.43 14.76 4.85
C LEU A 178 6.87 13.39 5.37
N GLY A 179 6.31 12.31 4.83
CA GLY A 179 6.70 10.96 5.24
C GLY A 179 8.01 10.55 4.57
N SER A 180 9.08 11.28 4.87
CA SER A 180 10.43 10.81 4.56
C SER A 180 10.83 9.79 5.64
N SER A 181 11.43 8.67 5.24
CA SER A 181 11.99 7.71 6.19
C SER A 181 13.10 8.29 7.08
N SER A 182 13.59 9.48 6.75
CA SER A 182 14.61 10.22 7.50
C SER A 182 14.06 11.14 8.58
N ASP A 183 12.74 11.20 8.78
CA ASP A 183 12.15 12.15 9.71
C ASP A 183 11.83 11.47 11.04
N THR A 184 12.11 12.17 12.14
CA THR A 184 11.67 11.80 13.49
C THR A 184 10.49 12.68 13.87
N ILE A 185 9.35 12.05 14.12
CA ILE A 185 8.12 12.70 14.55
C ILE A 185 7.91 12.41 16.03
N THR A 186 7.97 13.45 16.85
CA THR A 186 7.72 13.34 18.29
C THR A 186 6.40 13.99 18.65
N ILE A 187 5.52 13.22 19.29
CA ILE A 187 4.18 13.65 19.70
C ILE A 187 4.17 14.00 21.18
N THR A 188 3.69 15.19 21.52
CA THR A 188 3.46 15.64 22.91
C THR A 188 2.00 16.02 23.11
N ASP A 189 1.62 16.40 24.34
CA ASP A 189 0.25 16.84 24.65
C ASP A 189 -0.18 18.10 23.89
N ASN A 190 0.77 18.97 23.57
CA ASN A 190 0.51 20.31 23.08
C ASN A 190 1.17 20.62 21.73
N ALA A 191 2.01 19.73 21.21
CA ALA A 191 2.70 19.94 19.93
C ALA A 191 3.15 18.63 19.27
N ILE A 192 3.29 18.67 17.95
CA ILE A 192 4.08 17.73 17.15
C ILE A 192 5.42 18.40 16.84
N TYR A 193 6.51 17.64 16.97
CA TYR A 193 7.84 18.05 16.56
C TYR A 193 8.32 17.15 15.43
N ILE A 194 8.74 17.74 14.32
CA ILE A 194 9.31 17.02 13.19
C ILE A 194 10.77 17.43 13.07
N GLN A 195 11.66 16.45 13.00
CA GLN A 195 13.10 16.67 12.84
C GLN A 195 13.61 15.83 11.70
N ASN A 196 14.29 16.49 10.77
CA ASN A 196 14.99 15.79 9.70
C ASN A 196 16.34 15.26 10.21
N GLU A 197 16.60 13.97 10.05
CA GLU A 197 17.86 13.34 10.45
C GLU A 197 19.10 13.96 9.78
N SER A 198 18.95 14.50 8.56
CA SER A 198 20.06 15.16 7.84
C SER A 198 20.43 16.51 8.43
N THR A 199 19.51 17.16 9.15
CA THR A 199 19.70 18.48 9.76
C THR A 199 19.08 18.53 11.16
N PRO A 200 19.61 17.77 12.13
CA PRO A 200 18.95 17.56 13.42
C PRO A 200 19.02 18.78 14.36
N LYS A 201 19.51 19.94 13.89
CA LYS A 201 19.70 21.12 14.75
C LYS A 201 18.39 21.69 15.26
N ASN A 202 17.33 21.64 14.43
CA ASN A 202 16.06 22.26 14.73
C ASN A 202 14.90 21.27 14.57
N TYR A 203 13.82 21.54 15.30
CA TYR A 203 12.51 20.93 15.12
C TYR A 203 11.56 21.90 14.41
N GLU A 204 10.75 21.39 13.49
CA GLU A 204 9.50 22.02 13.08
C GLU A 204 8.45 21.69 14.15
N LYS A 205 7.99 22.70 14.88
CA LYS A 205 6.96 22.55 15.90
C LYS A 205 5.61 22.99 15.36
N HIS A 206 4.66 22.07 15.36
CA HIS A 206 3.26 22.34 15.12
C HIS A 206 2.45 22.27 16.41
N SER A 207 1.72 23.33 16.74
CA SER A 207 0.91 23.38 17.96
C SER A 207 -0.37 22.53 17.86
N ILE A 208 -0.78 21.93 18.98
CA ILE A 208 -2.02 21.16 19.16
C ILE A 208 -2.95 21.91 20.14
N PRO A 209 -4.25 22.09 19.83
CA PRO A 209 -4.91 21.72 18.58
C PRO A 209 -4.39 22.57 17.41
N LYS A 210 -4.50 22.03 16.19
CA LYS A 210 -4.03 22.70 14.98
C LYS A 210 -4.81 24.01 14.79
N LYS A 211 -4.11 25.15 14.86
CA LYS A 211 -4.71 26.48 14.63
C LYS A 211 -4.48 27.00 13.21
N SER A 212 -3.34 26.65 12.63
CA SER A 212 -2.88 27.03 11.28
C SER A 212 -2.01 25.89 10.73
N ASP A 213 -1.67 25.97 9.44
CA ASP A 213 -0.61 25.15 8.83
C ASP A 213 0.80 25.66 9.17
N ASP A 214 0.90 26.81 9.84
CA ASP A 214 2.16 27.40 10.28
C ASP A 214 2.89 26.53 11.32
N TYR A 215 4.20 26.59 11.29
CA TYR A 215 5.10 25.95 12.24
C TYR A 215 6.16 26.93 12.75
N GLU A 216 6.69 26.61 13.93
CA GLU A 216 7.79 27.35 14.54
C GLU A 216 9.06 26.49 14.49
N TRP A 217 10.19 27.09 14.09
CA TRP A 217 11.49 26.45 14.26
C TRP A 217 11.94 26.59 15.71
N ILE A 218 12.31 25.48 16.34
CA ILE A 218 12.89 25.46 17.68
C ILE A 218 14.22 24.72 17.67
N ASP A 219 15.22 25.26 18.35
CA ASP A 219 16.51 24.59 18.51
C ASP A 219 16.34 23.30 19.33
N SER A 220 16.93 22.22 18.84
CA SER A 220 16.86 20.91 19.49
C SER A 220 17.39 20.89 20.92
N SER A 221 18.32 21.78 21.26
CA SER A 221 18.88 21.90 22.61
C SER A 221 17.91 22.49 23.64
N GLU A 222 16.86 23.19 23.19
CA GLU A 222 15.86 23.80 24.07
C GLU A 222 14.75 22.83 24.48
N ILE A 223 14.72 21.63 23.87
CA ILE A 223 13.64 20.66 24.05
C ILE A 223 14.13 19.42 24.78
N HIS A 224 13.41 19.07 25.84
CA HIS A 224 13.59 17.82 26.54
C HIS A 224 12.25 17.07 26.64
N PHE A 225 12.23 15.85 26.09
CA PHE A 225 11.08 14.96 26.20
C PHE A 225 11.22 14.11 27.46
N ASN A 226 10.34 14.34 28.44
CA ASN A 226 10.38 13.62 29.72
C ASN A 226 9.89 12.16 29.62
N ARG A 227 9.31 11.80 28.48
CA ARG A 227 8.76 10.48 28.19
C ARG A 227 9.04 10.18 26.73
N ALA A 228 9.26 8.91 26.44
CA ALA A 228 9.34 8.39 25.09
C ALA A 228 8.66 7.02 25.07
N SER A 229 8.15 6.66 23.91
CA SER A 229 7.66 5.32 23.65
C SER A 229 8.76 4.27 23.80
N LEU A 230 8.38 3.03 24.11
CA LEU A 230 9.31 1.90 24.11
C LEU A 230 9.76 1.54 22.69
N ASP A 231 8.84 1.62 21.72
CA ASP A 231 9.14 1.46 20.30
C ASP A 231 9.28 2.83 19.62
N ASP A 232 10.13 2.91 18.61
CA ASP A 232 10.34 4.13 17.81
C ASP A 232 9.89 4.00 16.35
N HIS A 233 9.46 2.81 15.92
CA HIS A 233 8.87 2.54 14.61
C HIS A 233 7.70 1.58 14.76
N PHE A 234 6.72 1.68 13.85
CA PHE A 234 5.75 0.60 13.69
C PHE A 234 6.46 -0.61 13.07
N HIS A 235 6.31 -1.77 13.69
CA HIS A 235 6.97 -3.01 13.27
C HIS A 235 5.98 -4.18 13.30
N CYS A 236 6.33 -5.27 12.63
CA CYS A 236 5.48 -6.46 12.56
C CYS A 236 6.35 -7.68 12.25
N ASP A 237 6.01 -8.82 12.87
CA ASP A 237 6.65 -10.10 12.62
C ASP A 237 6.06 -10.73 11.35
N ASN A 238 6.87 -10.75 10.30
CA ASN A 238 6.51 -11.35 9.02
C ASN A 238 6.38 -12.87 9.07
N ASN A 239 6.81 -13.54 10.14
CA ASN A 239 6.66 -14.99 10.29
C ASN A 239 5.26 -15.41 10.73
N ILE A 240 4.50 -14.50 11.35
CA ILE A 240 3.10 -14.75 11.72
C ILE A 240 2.25 -14.54 10.47
N LYS A 241 1.63 -15.62 9.99
CA LYS A 241 0.80 -15.64 8.78
C LYS A 241 -0.65 -16.02 9.11
N PRO A 242 -1.63 -15.57 8.30
CA PRO A 242 -3.00 -16.04 8.44
C PRO A 242 -3.09 -17.55 8.35
N GLN A 243 -3.82 -18.15 9.30
CA GLN A 243 -4.13 -19.58 9.27
C GLN A 243 -5.18 -19.88 8.20
N ARG A 244 -6.10 -18.92 7.98
CA ARG A 244 -7.19 -19.05 7.01
C ARG A 244 -7.58 -17.70 6.44
N VAL A 245 -7.79 -17.66 5.12
CA VAL A 245 -8.42 -16.54 4.41
C VAL A 245 -9.65 -17.08 3.67
N LYS A 246 -10.85 -16.58 4.00
CA LYS A 246 -12.12 -17.05 3.43
C LYS A 246 -12.83 -15.92 2.71
N TYR A 247 -13.16 -16.15 1.44
CA TYR A 247 -13.98 -15.25 0.63
C TYR A 247 -15.45 -15.62 0.78
N ILE A 248 -16.26 -14.69 1.26
CA ILE A 248 -17.69 -14.85 1.47
C ILE A 248 -18.39 -14.37 0.20
N SER A 249 -19.13 -15.27 -0.46
CA SER A 249 -19.97 -14.89 -1.59
C SER A 249 -21.16 -14.08 -1.11
N ASN A 250 -21.35 -12.90 -1.70
CA ASN A 250 -22.58 -12.10 -1.53
C ASN A 250 -23.77 -12.77 -2.23
#